data_AF-A0AAW2Q7J1-F1
#
_entry.id   AF-A0AAW2Q7J1-F1
#
_cell.length_a   1.000
_cell.length_b   1.000
_cell.length_c   1.000
_cell.angle_alpha   90.00
_cell.angle_beta   90.00
_cell.angle_gamma   90.00
#
_symmetry.space_group_name_H-M   'P 1'
#
loop_
_entity.id
_entity.type
_entity.pdbx_description
1 polymer ?
#
loop_
_entity_poly.entity_id
_entity_poly.type
_entity_poly.pdbx_seq_one_letter_code
_entity_poly.pdbx_strand_id
1 'polypeptide(L)'
;MASLRLDGEKSCTGNFAPLQVLIRSWVRLVLQNHTSSISILNYFKPKTHLVSESKSFILGKKSDVKEGNNTASDCWETNATFQNVTVWNHDAMPSKDDAFLRVFHWFTVANCHCLKLKMSSPHHVGNRSAELIKDERGQMIIQAKDLNIVWGRDDRYWTVPNKENLAELHQVSWLEVTGSVNGISPSKIYEVGFRLSFTPDAFGWGSSPIYIMVKRGKYGKFASRKFVLDPYATRQFEITVMLGKAEKPDQDSNNQKLYFGLYEVWSGKWKGGLKIHHAIIKELE
;
A
#
# COMPACT_ATOMS: atom_id res chain seq x y z
N MET A 1 49.92 15.15 -10.04
CA MET A 1 49.95 13.68 -9.96
C MET A 1 49.57 13.29 -8.54
N ALA A 2 48.34 12.80 -8.35
CA ALA A 2 47.89 11.91 -7.27
C ALA A 2 46.35 11.88 -7.34
N SER A 3 45.82 10.80 -7.91
CA SER A 3 44.42 10.40 -7.83
C SER A 3 44.22 9.69 -6.49
N LEU A 4 43.12 9.95 -5.79
CA LEU A 4 42.64 9.04 -4.77
C LEU A 4 41.15 8.76 -5.01
N ARG A 5 40.92 7.56 -5.53
CA ARG A 5 39.63 6.87 -5.60
C ARG A 5 39.41 6.23 -4.23
N LEU A 6 38.27 6.45 -3.61
CA LEU A 6 37.85 5.70 -2.42
C LEU A 6 36.43 5.18 -2.65
N ASP A 7 36.39 3.94 -3.13
CA ASP A 7 35.20 3.08 -3.08
C ASP A 7 35.07 2.54 -1.65
N GLY A 8 33.92 2.76 -1.01
CA GLY A 8 33.59 2.20 0.30
C GLY A 8 32.45 2.95 1.01
N GLU A 9 31.47 2.22 1.53
CA GLU A 9 30.39 2.77 2.38
C GLU A 9 30.97 3.56 3.56
N LYS A 10 30.58 4.82 3.70
CA LYS A 10 31.04 5.70 4.78
C LYS A 10 30.32 5.33 6.07
N SER A 11 31.01 4.63 6.97
CA SER A 11 30.57 4.41 8.36
C SER A 11 30.86 5.64 9.21
N CYS A 12 29.86 6.17 9.91
CA CYS A 12 29.98 7.36 10.76
C CYS A 12 29.61 7.04 12.22
N THR A 13 30.10 7.85 13.16
CA THR A 13 29.71 7.79 14.59
C THR A 13 28.72 8.90 14.90
N GLY A 14 27.52 8.57 15.41
CA GLY A 14 26.50 9.55 15.80
C GLY A 14 26.66 10.01 17.26
N ASN A 15 26.61 11.32 17.50
CA ASN A 15 26.63 11.92 18.83
C ASN A 15 25.42 12.85 19.02
N PHE A 16 24.79 12.83 20.19
CA PHE A 16 23.68 13.72 20.54
C PHE A 16 23.98 14.45 21.86
N ALA A 17 23.79 15.78 21.89
CA ALA A 17 23.97 16.61 23.08
C ALA A 17 22.83 17.66 23.18
N PRO A 18 22.30 17.94 24.39
CA PRO A 18 21.25 18.93 24.56
C PRO A 18 21.79 20.36 24.36
N LEU A 19 21.16 21.11 23.45
CA LEU A 19 21.47 22.54 23.21
C LEU A 19 20.91 23.41 24.35
N GLN A 20 21.73 23.71 25.36
CA GLN A 20 21.70 24.99 26.07
C GLN A 20 23.13 25.35 26.53
N VAL A 21 23.66 26.41 25.91
CA VAL A 21 24.74 27.31 26.36
C VAL A 21 26.19 26.79 26.31
N LEU A 22 26.86 27.10 25.20
CA LEU A 22 28.26 27.55 25.21
C LEU A 22 28.33 28.87 25.98
N ILE A 23 29.28 29.04 26.92
CA ILE A 23 30.11 30.26 27.14
C ILE A 23 30.95 30.04 28.41
N ARG A 24 32.28 30.00 28.25
CA ARG A 24 33.31 30.88 28.87
C ARG A 24 34.60 30.59 28.07
N SER A 25 35.06 31.38 27.10
CA SER A 25 35.55 32.74 27.22
C SER A 25 35.77 33.34 25.81
N TRP A 26 35.23 34.55 25.58
CA TRP A 26 35.66 35.59 24.62
C TRP A 26 35.85 35.24 23.12
N VAL A 27 34.88 35.59 22.26
CA VAL A 27 34.78 36.85 21.49
C VAL A 27 33.50 36.81 20.64
N ARG A 28 32.74 37.92 20.67
CA ARG A 28 31.52 38.26 19.92
C ARG A 28 31.42 37.67 18.51
N LEU A 29 30.35 36.95 18.20
CA LEU A 29 29.57 37.18 16.97
C LEU A 29 28.12 36.70 17.13
N VAL A 30 27.22 37.44 16.50
CA VAL A 30 25.77 37.42 16.64
C VAL A 30 25.14 36.54 15.55
N LEU A 31 24.02 35.88 15.90
CA LEU A 31 22.95 35.29 15.06
C LEU A 31 23.11 33.88 14.43
N GLN A 32 21.95 33.20 14.49
CA GLN A 32 21.41 32.13 13.63
C GLN A 32 21.86 30.67 13.85
N ASN A 33 20.85 29.82 14.05
CA ASN A 33 20.90 28.36 14.00
C ASN A 33 21.51 27.91 12.66
N HIS A 34 22.78 27.56 12.65
CA HIS A 34 23.44 27.00 11.48
C HIS A 34 23.89 25.56 11.76
N THR A 35 23.36 24.62 11.00
CA THR A 35 23.98 23.30 10.80
C THR A 35 25.24 23.50 9.97
N SER A 36 26.41 23.34 10.58
CA SER A 36 27.71 23.47 9.93
C SER A 36 28.58 22.23 10.17
N SER A 37 29.54 22.00 9.27
CA SER A 37 30.53 20.92 9.43
C SER A 37 31.54 21.29 10.52
N ILE A 38 31.66 20.46 11.55
CA ILE A 38 32.59 20.65 12.67
C ILE A 38 33.57 19.47 12.71
N SER A 39 34.87 19.74 12.79
CA SER A 39 35.92 18.72 12.95
C SER A 39 35.95 18.20 14.40
N ILE A 40 35.40 17.00 14.63
CA ILE A 40 35.26 16.38 15.97
C ILE A 40 36.53 15.60 16.42
N LEU A 41 37.62 15.65 15.66
CA LEU A 41 38.59 14.55 15.60
C LEU A 41 39.54 14.33 16.79
N ASN A 42 39.46 15.02 17.95
CA ASN A 42 40.53 14.88 18.95
C ASN A 42 40.18 14.75 20.45
N TYR A 43 38.91 14.66 20.89
CA TYR A 43 38.68 14.77 22.36
C TYR A 43 37.72 13.82 23.07
N PHE A 44 37.01 12.88 22.41
CA PHE A 44 35.98 12.12 23.14
C PHE A 44 35.85 10.64 22.71
N LYS A 45 35.89 9.73 23.70
CA LYS A 45 35.51 8.32 23.56
C LYS A 45 34.72 7.83 24.79
N PRO A 46 33.42 7.55 24.59
CA PRO A 46 32.73 6.48 25.31
C PRO A 46 31.85 5.65 24.34
N LYS A 47 31.64 4.39 24.72
CA LYS A 47 30.88 3.38 23.96
C LYS A 47 29.59 3.01 24.70
N THR A 48 28.47 3.00 23.99
CA THR A 48 27.28 2.20 24.33
C THR A 48 26.76 1.53 23.06
N HIS A 49 26.39 0.25 23.17
CA HIS A 49 25.94 -0.57 22.04
C HIS A 49 24.42 -0.43 21.83
N LEU A 50 24.00 -0.26 20.56
CA LEU A 50 22.60 -0.39 20.17
C LEU A 50 22.20 -1.87 20.01
N VAL A 51 20.89 -2.11 20.02
CA VAL A 51 20.23 -3.43 19.96
C VAL A 51 20.70 -4.21 18.71
N SER A 52 21.05 -5.48 18.90
CA SER A 52 21.91 -6.30 18.02
C SER A 52 21.42 -6.62 16.60
N GLU A 53 20.27 -6.11 16.15
CA GLU A 53 19.65 -6.53 14.88
C GLU A 53 19.10 -5.39 14.00
N SER A 54 19.36 -4.11 14.33
CA SER A 54 18.86 -2.98 13.54
C SER A 54 19.94 -2.32 12.69
N LYS A 55 19.65 -2.01 11.41
CA LYS A 55 20.51 -1.17 10.56
C LYS A 55 20.10 0.29 10.73
N SER A 56 21.05 1.17 11.01
CA SER A 56 20.78 2.60 11.20
C SER A 56 21.39 3.46 10.09
N PHE A 57 20.70 4.54 9.74
CA PHE A 57 20.98 5.38 8.58
C PHE A 57 20.90 6.86 8.95
N ILE A 58 21.74 7.68 8.31
CA ILE A 58 21.64 9.14 8.30
C ILE A 58 21.09 9.53 6.93
N LEU A 59 19.92 10.17 6.92
CA LEU A 59 19.26 10.61 5.68
C LEU A 59 19.58 12.07 5.39
N GLY A 60 19.90 12.37 4.14
CA GLY A 60 20.03 13.73 3.61
C GLY A 60 19.02 13.99 2.52
N LYS A 61 18.58 15.25 2.39
CA LYS A 61 17.76 15.66 1.25
C LYS A 61 18.68 15.88 0.04
N LYS A 62 18.34 15.29 -1.11
CA LYS A 62 19.11 15.44 -2.33
C LYS A 62 19.03 16.89 -2.81
N SER A 63 20.17 17.55 -3.01
CA SER A 63 20.21 18.88 -3.60
C SER A 63 20.14 18.77 -5.12
N ASP A 64 19.06 19.27 -5.73
CA ASP A 64 18.92 19.32 -7.19
C ASP A 64 20.03 20.19 -7.80
N VAL A 65 20.92 19.58 -8.57
CA VAL A 65 21.80 20.33 -9.48
C VAL A 65 20.94 20.74 -10.68
N LYS A 66 20.74 22.05 -10.82
CA LYS A 66 19.78 22.67 -11.74
C LYS A 66 19.96 22.26 -13.20
N GLU A 67 18.86 21.83 -13.82
CA GLU A 67 18.32 22.52 -15.00
C GLU A 67 16.82 22.21 -15.17
N GLY A 68 15.97 23.25 -15.02
CA GLY A 68 14.65 23.33 -15.66
C GLY A 68 13.51 22.41 -15.20
N ASN A 69 13.08 22.46 -13.94
CA ASN A 69 11.66 22.56 -13.54
C ASN A 69 11.51 22.57 -12.00
N ASN A 70 10.80 23.57 -11.47
CA ASN A 70 10.52 23.71 -10.04
C ASN A 70 9.44 22.72 -9.58
N THR A 71 9.83 21.46 -9.40
CA THR A 71 9.12 20.54 -8.49
C THR A 71 10.11 20.15 -7.42
N ALA A 72 9.93 20.66 -6.20
CA ALA A 72 10.74 20.26 -5.06
C ALA A 72 10.71 18.74 -4.94
N SER A 73 11.82 18.07 -5.23
CA SER A 73 11.88 16.62 -5.11
C SER A 73 11.87 16.27 -3.62
N ASP A 74 10.87 15.51 -3.17
CA ASP A 74 10.81 14.91 -1.83
C ASP A 74 11.73 13.68 -1.73
N CYS A 75 12.86 13.72 -2.44
CA CYS A 75 13.81 12.62 -2.54
C CYS A 75 14.85 12.74 -1.42
N TRP A 76 14.81 11.76 -0.51
CA TRP A 76 15.81 11.55 0.54
C TRP A 76 16.78 10.45 0.12
N GLU A 77 18.06 10.63 0.43
CA GLU A 77 19.09 9.62 0.21
C GLU A 77 19.81 9.28 1.51
N THR A 78 20.37 8.07 1.55
CA THR A 78 21.18 7.62 2.69
C THR A 78 22.59 8.17 2.54
N ASN A 79 22.98 9.05 3.46
CA ASN A 79 24.30 9.68 3.46
C ASN A 79 25.36 8.86 4.19
N ALA A 80 24.95 8.12 5.23
CA ALA A 80 25.84 7.27 6.02
C ALA A 80 25.04 6.20 6.79
N THR A 81 25.74 5.16 7.22
CA THR A 81 25.22 4.17 8.16
C THR A 81 25.98 4.23 9.48
N PHE A 82 25.34 3.79 10.55
CA PHE A 82 26.00 3.60 11.84
C PHE A 82 25.43 2.36 12.55
N GLN A 83 26.23 1.79 13.45
CA GLN A 83 25.81 0.65 14.27
C GLN A 83 25.53 1.05 15.71
N ASN A 84 26.21 2.08 16.23
CA ASN A 84 26.09 2.53 17.61
C ASN A 84 25.96 4.06 17.66
N VAL A 85 25.23 4.55 18.66
CA VAL A 85 25.11 5.98 18.99
C VAL A 85 25.55 6.18 20.43
N THR A 86 26.35 7.22 20.65
CA THR A 86 26.74 7.62 21.99
C THR A 86 25.90 8.83 22.42
N VAL A 87 25.31 8.73 23.60
CA VAL A 87 24.47 9.78 24.20
C VAL A 87 25.23 10.42 25.34
N TRP A 88 25.21 11.75 25.38
CA TRP A 88 25.90 12.54 26.39
C TRP A 88 24.91 13.30 27.25
N ASN A 89 25.09 13.23 28.57
CA ASN A 89 24.35 14.01 29.54
C ASN A 89 25.35 14.69 30.48
N HIS A 90 25.09 15.94 30.85
CA HIS A 90 26.10 16.82 31.44
C HIS A 90 26.39 16.52 32.92
N ASP A 91 25.44 15.93 33.66
CA ASP A 91 25.55 15.83 35.13
C ASP A 91 25.16 14.47 35.74
N ALA A 92 24.59 13.53 34.96
CA ALA A 92 24.26 12.20 35.47
C ALA A 92 24.29 11.13 34.37
N MET A 93 24.70 9.92 34.76
CA MET A 93 24.63 8.74 33.90
C MET A 93 23.15 8.48 33.55
N PRO A 94 22.77 8.29 32.26
CA PRO A 94 21.37 8.13 31.87
C PRO A 94 20.74 6.93 32.59
N SER A 95 19.62 7.16 33.28
CA SER A 95 18.86 6.08 33.92
C SER A 95 17.98 5.35 32.90
N LYS A 96 17.50 4.16 33.23
CA LYS A 96 16.56 3.41 32.36
C LYS A 96 15.25 4.17 32.09
N ASP A 97 14.95 5.18 32.91
CA ASP A 97 13.80 6.08 32.79
C ASP A 97 14.12 7.36 31.99
N ASP A 98 15.23 7.39 31.26
CA ASP A 98 15.46 8.46 30.29
C ASP A 98 14.51 8.31 29.09
N ALA A 99 13.89 9.41 28.64
CA ALA A 99 12.98 9.40 27.49
C ALA A 99 13.67 8.89 26.22
N PHE A 100 14.97 9.15 26.07
CA PHE A 100 15.76 8.66 24.95
C PHE A 100 16.02 7.16 25.02
N LEU A 101 16.18 6.57 26.22
CA LEU A 101 16.33 5.12 26.36
C LEU A 101 14.98 4.40 26.22
N ARG A 102 13.88 5.02 26.66
CA ARG A 102 12.52 4.48 26.48
C ARG A 102 12.10 4.36 25.01
N VAL A 103 12.52 5.27 24.11
CA VAL A 103 12.17 5.14 22.68
C VAL A 103 12.78 3.89 22.05
N PHE A 104 13.94 3.42 22.53
CA PHE A 104 14.51 2.15 22.05
C PHE A 104 13.74 0.93 22.57
N HIS A 105 13.15 1.01 23.77
CA HIS A 105 12.27 -0.03 24.29
C HIS A 105 10.99 -0.19 23.44
N TRP A 106 10.46 0.90 22.88
CA TRP A 106 9.31 0.86 21.96
C TRP A 106 9.54 -0.08 20.76
N PHE A 107 10.75 -0.11 20.18
CA PHE A 107 11.07 -1.05 19.09
C PHE A 107 10.93 -2.52 19.51
N THR A 108 11.30 -2.84 20.75
CA THR A 108 11.18 -4.20 21.30
C THR A 108 9.71 -4.58 21.48
N VAL A 109 8.89 -3.64 21.98
CA VAL A 109 7.44 -3.83 22.14
C VAL A 109 6.75 -3.98 20.78
N ALA A 110 7.07 -3.13 19.81
CA ALA A 110 6.52 -3.19 18.46
C ALA A 110 6.88 -4.52 17.76
N ASN A 111 8.13 -4.98 17.86
CA ASN A 111 8.55 -6.26 17.32
C ASN A 111 7.83 -7.44 17.98
N CYS A 112 7.66 -7.43 19.30
CA CYS A 112 7.00 -8.52 20.03
C CYS A 112 5.50 -8.62 19.70
N HIS A 113 4.83 -7.48 19.50
CA HIS A 113 3.43 -7.43 19.04
C HIS A 113 3.30 -7.90 17.58
N CYS A 114 4.19 -7.43 16.71
CA CYS A 114 4.19 -7.80 15.28
C CYS A 114 4.57 -9.26 15.02
N LEU A 115 5.35 -9.90 15.91
CA LEU A 115 5.71 -11.32 15.81
C LEU A 115 4.64 -12.27 16.38
N LYS A 116 3.91 -11.86 17.43
CA LYS A 116 2.78 -12.64 17.97
C LYS A 116 1.58 -12.66 17.04
N LEU A 117 1.38 -11.59 16.28
CA LEU A 117 0.45 -11.57 15.17
C LEU A 117 1.20 -12.04 13.92
N LYS A 118 1.14 -13.32 13.58
CA LYS A 118 1.38 -13.75 12.20
C LYS A 118 0.42 -12.92 11.34
N MET A 119 0.89 -11.79 10.80
CA MET A 119 0.09 -10.82 10.06
C MET A 119 -0.32 -11.46 8.73
N SER A 120 -1.28 -12.38 8.79
CA SER A 120 -1.97 -12.84 7.60
C SER A 120 -2.63 -11.61 7.01
N SER A 121 -2.34 -11.32 5.74
CA SER A 121 -2.97 -10.24 5.00
C SER A 121 -4.48 -10.21 5.28
N PRO A 122 -5.07 -9.03 5.58
CA PRO A 122 -6.51 -8.90 5.81
C PRO A 122 -7.32 -9.10 4.52
N HIS A 123 -6.65 -9.18 3.37
CA HIS A 123 -7.28 -9.41 2.07
C HIS A 123 -7.60 -10.90 1.88
N HIS A 124 -8.82 -11.18 1.42
CA HIS A 124 -9.17 -12.49 0.90
C HIS A 124 -8.58 -12.65 -0.50
N VAL A 125 -7.85 -13.73 -0.73
CA VAL A 125 -7.17 -14.01 -1.99
C VAL A 125 -7.98 -15.05 -2.77
N GLY A 126 -8.60 -14.62 -3.86
CA GLY A 126 -9.31 -15.49 -4.79
C GLY A 126 -8.39 -16.23 -5.77
N ASN A 127 -9.00 -16.93 -6.73
CA ASN A 127 -8.28 -17.69 -7.74
C ASN A 127 -7.65 -16.75 -8.79
N ARG A 128 -6.32 -16.67 -8.81
CA ARG A 128 -5.55 -15.79 -9.72
C ARG A 128 -5.25 -16.40 -11.08
N SER A 129 -5.54 -17.69 -11.24
CA SER A 129 -5.21 -18.50 -12.41
C SER A 129 -6.46 -19.16 -12.99
N ALA A 130 -7.61 -18.51 -12.87
CA ALA A 130 -8.84 -18.98 -13.48
C ALA A 130 -8.69 -18.92 -15.01
N GLU A 131 -8.87 -20.06 -15.67
CA GLU A 131 -8.96 -20.15 -17.12
C GLU A 131 -10.41 -19.93 -17.55
N LEU A 132 -10.61 -19.30 -18.71
CA LEU A 132 -11.94 -19.06 -19.26
C LEU A 132 -12.60 -20.39 -19.64
N ILE A 133 -13.47 -20.89 -18.76
CA ILE A 133 -14.30 -22.06 -18.99
C ILE A 133 -15.73 -21.58 -19.21
N LYS A 134 -16.21 -21.71 -20.45
CA LYS A 134 -17.54 -21.28 -20.85
C LYS A 134 -18.54 -22.42 -20.65
N ASP A 135 -19.74 -22.07 -20.21
CA ASP A 135 -20.89 -22.96 -20.26
C ASP A 135 -21.48 -23.05 -21.68
N GLU A 136 -22.54 -23.84 -21.83
CA GLU A 136 -23.30 -23.98 -23.09
C GLU A 136 -23.88 -22.66 -23.63
N ARG A 137 -23.94 -21.61 -22.79
CA ARG A 137 -24.46 -20.28 -23.12
C ARG A 137 -23.34 -19.27 -23.43
N GLY A 138 -22.08 -19.71 -23.47
CA GLY A 138 -20.93 -18.84 -23.70
C GLY A 138 -20.55 -17.96 -22.50
N GLN A 139 -21.01 -18.32 -21.30
CA GLN A 139 -20.81 -17.54 -20.07
C GLN A 139 -19.90 -18.29 -19.11
N MET A 140 -19.09 -17.54 -18.36
CA MET A 140 -18.30 -18.04 -17.25
C MET A 140 -18.80 -17.37 -15.97
N ILE A 141 -19.02 -18.17 -14.93
CA ILE A 141 -19.38 -17.72 -13.59
C ILE A 141 -18.16 -17.85 -12.68
N ILE A 142 -17.80 -16.76 -12.02
CA ILE A 142 -16.73 -16.72 -11.02
C ILE A 142 -17.38 -16.52 -9.66
N GLN A 143 -17.29 -17.53 -8.80
CA GLN A 143 -17.92 -17.50 -7.49
C GLN A 143 -17.26 -16.47 -6.57
N ALA A 144 -18.00 -15.96 -5.59
CA ALA A 144 -17.50 -14.94 -4.68
C ALA A 144 -16.18 -15.33 -3.96
N LYS A 145 -16.02 -16.63 -3.61
CA LYS A 145 -14.79 -17.16 -3.00
C LYS A 145 -13.56 -17.09 -3.91
N ASP A 146 -13.77 -17.05 -5.22
CA ASP A 146 -12.70 -17.00 -6.22
C ASP A 146 -12.30 -15.57 -6.58
N LEU A 147 -12.98 -14.56 -6.01
CA LEU A 147 -12.64 -13.14 -6.15
C LEU A 147 -11.62 -12.72 -5.09
N ASN A 148 -10.78 -11.74 -5.41
CA ASN A 148 -9.93 -11.07 -4.46
C ASN A 148 -10.70 -9.92 -3.80
N ILE A 149 -10.85 -9.95 -2.47
CA ILE A 149 -11.65 -8.99 -1.72
C ILE A 149 -10.77 -8.29 -0.70
N VAL A 150 -10.65 -6.97 -0.80
CA VAL A 150 -9.91 -6.18 0.19
C VAL A 150 -10.67 -6.20 1.51
N TRP A 151 -9.96 -6.47 2.61
CA TRP A 151 -10.52 -6.72 3.95
C TRP A 151 -11.36 -8.01 4.05
N GLY A 152 -11.36 -8.85 3.02
CA GLY A 152 -12.21 -10.04 2.94
C GLY A 152 -11.91 -11.14 3.98
N ARG A 153 -10.73 -11.13 4.62
CA ARG A 153 -10.38 -12.08 5.70
C ARG A 153 -10.73 -11.53 7.09
N ASP A 154 -11.12 -10.26 7.17
CA ASP A 154 -11.50 -9.59 8.41
C ASP A 154 -13.03 -9.63 8.56
N ASP A 155 -13.49 -10.48 9.47
CA ASP A 155 -14.90 -10.76 9.72
C ASP A 155 -15.69 -9.54 10.23
N ARG A 156 -15.00 -8.49 10.69
CA ARG A 156 -15.61 -7.21 11.04
C ARG A 156 -16.14 -6.46 9.82
N TYR A 157 -15.56 -6.72 8.65
CA TYR A 157 -15.86 -6.01 7.41
C TYR A 157 -16.57 -6.88 6.39
N TRP A 158 -16.18 -8.16 6.27
CA TRP A 158 -16.73 -9.08 5.29
C TRP A 158 -16.95 -10.47 5.86
N THR A 159 -18.04 -11.12 5.47
CA THR A 159 -18.15 -12.57 5.47
C THR A 159 -17.88 -13.07 4.06
N VAL A 160 -16.68 -13.62 3.83
CA VAL A 160 -16.36 -14.31 2.57
C VAL A 160 -16.49 -15.82 2.80
N PRO A 161 -17.21 -16.53 1.92
CA PRO A 161 -17.61 -17.88 2.23
C PRO A 161 -16.51 -18.89 1.91
N ASN A 162 -16.32 -19.86 2.80
CA ASN A 162 -15.46 -21.02 2.54
C ASN A 162 -16.19 -22.12 1.74
N LYS A 163 -17.54 -22.13 1.77
CA LYS A 163 -18.39 -23.15 1.13
C LYS A 163 -19.56 -22.57 0.36
N GLU A 164 -20.20 -21.53 0.91
CA GLU A 164 -21.26 -20.82 0.20
C GLU A 164 -20.70 -20.00 -0.97
N ASN A 165 -21.54 -19.64 -1.92
CA ASN A 165 -21.15 -18.85 -3.10
C ASN A 165 -21.62 -17.39 -2.95
N LEU A 166 -21.52 -16.82 -1.75
CA LEU A 166 -22.01 -15.49 -1.42
C LEU A 166 -21.06 -14.76 -0.48
N ALA A 167 -20.50 -13.63 -0.90
CA ALA A 167 -19.77 -12.72 -0.02
C ALA A 167 -20.69 -11.59 0.46
N GLU A 168 -20.68 -11.32 1.76
CA GLU A 168 -21.49 -10.29 2.40
C GLU A 168 -20.60 -9.22 3.01
N LEU A 169 -20.86 -7.97 2.65
CA LEU A 169 -20.20 -6.80 3.21
C LEU A 169 -20.97 -6.30 4.43
N HIS A 170 -20.32 -6.31 5.60
CA HIS A 170 -20.88 -5.76 6.83
C HIS A 170 -20.79 -4.25 6.85
N GLN A 171 -19.59 -3.70 6.71
CA GLN A 171 -19.36 -2.26 6.72
C GLN A 171 -17.97 -1.90 6.20
N VAL A 172 -17.84 -0.90 5.32
CA VAL A 172 -16.57 -0.28 4.93
C VAL A 172 -16.76 1.17 4.47
N SER A 173 -15.72 2.00 4.59
CA SER A 173 -15.68 3.33 3.98
C SER A 173 -15.23 3.32 2.52
N TRP A 174 -14.58 2.23 2.08
CA TRP A 174 -14.19 1.95 0.70
C TRP A 174 -14.11 0.44 0.44
N LEU A 175 -14.30 0.01 -0.81
CA LEU A 175 -14.15 -1.39 -1.20
C LEU A 175 -13.47 -1.54 -2.56
N GLU A 176 -12.77 -2.67 -2.68
CA GLU A 176 -12.21 -3.19 -3.92
C GLU A 176 -12.42 -4.71 -3.96
N VAL A 177 -13.11 -5.17 -5.00
CA VAL A 177 -13.29 -6.60 -5.31
C VAL A 177 -12.81 -6.84 -6.72
N THR A 178 -11.80 -7.69 -6.89
CA THR A 178 -11.11 -7.89 -8.17
C THR A 178 -11.06 -9.35 -8.57
N GLY A 179 -10.91 -9.58 -9.87
CA GLY A 179 -10.69 -10.91 -10.42
C GLY A 179 -9.89 -10.82 -11.71
N SER A 180 -9.35 -11.97 -12.12
CA SER A 180 -8.67 -12.09 -13.40
C SER A 180 -8.90 -13.45 -14.02
N VAL A 181 -9.05 -13.47 -15.34
CA VAL A 181 -9.25 -14.69 -16.12
C VAL A 181 -8.29 -14.73 -17.29
N ASN A 182 -7.67 -15.87 -17.51
CA ASN A 182 -6.82 -16.15 -18.66
C ASN A 182 -7.63 -16.79 -19.80
N GLY A 183 -7.06 -16.83 -21.01
CA GLY A 183 -7.67 -17.53 -22.14
C GLY A 183 -8.74 -16.75 -22.90
N ILE A 184 -8.82 -15.43 -22.72
CA ILE A 184 -9.70 -14.59 -23.55
C ILE A 184 -9.11 -14.37 -24.94
N SER A 185 -9.98 -14.29 -25.95
CA SER A 185 -9.61 -13.96 -27.32
C SER A 185 -9.50 -12.43 -27.52
N PRO A 186 -8.38 -11.92 -28.06
CA PRO A 186 -8.24 -10.48 -28.36
C PRO A 186 -9.25 -9.96 -29.39
N SER A 187 -9.78 -10.81 -30.26
CA SER A 187 -10.70 -10.45 -31.34
C SER A 187 -12.18 -10.44 -30.92
N LYS A 188 -12.49 -10.90 -29.70
CA LYS A 188 -13.86 -11.02 -29.17
C LYS A 188 -14.21 -9.87 -28.22
N ILE A 189 -15.50 -9.61 -28.11
CA ILE A 189 -16.06 -8.65 -27.17
C ILE A 189 -16.53 -9.43 -25.93
N TYR A 190 -16.33 -8.85 -24.75
CA TYR A 190 -16.76 -9.48 -23.50
C TYR A 190 -17.70 -8.55 -22.74
N GLU A 191 -18.81 -9.07 -22.26
CA GLU A 191 -19.62 -8.43 -21.24
C GLU A 191 -19.17 -8.95 -19.87
N VAL A 192 -18.78 -8.06 -18.97
CA VAL A 192 -18.31 -8.41 -17.63
C VAL A 192 -19.18 -7.73 -16.60
N GLY A 193 -19.62 -8.46 -15.59
CA GLY A 193 -20.51 -7.94 -14.59
C GLY A 193 -20.50 -8.68 -13.27
N PHE A 194 -21.33 -8.17 -12.35
CA PHE A 194 -21.52 -8.74 -11.02
C PHE A 194 -23.01 -8.93 -10.75
N ARG A 195 -23.35 -10.08 -10.18
CA ARG A 195 -24.68 -10.39 -9.65
C ARG A 195 -24.71 -10.01 -8.17
N LEU A 196 -25.55 -9.03 -7.83
CA LEU A 196 -25.58 -8.38 -6.53
C LEU A 196 -26.97 -8.43 -5.91
N SER A 197 -27.04 -8.25 -4.59
CA SER A 197 -28.27 -7.91 -3.86
C SER A 197 -27.94 -7.12 -2.61
N PHE A 198 -28.96 -6.58 -1.95
CA PHE A 198 -28.80 -5.94 -0.64
C PHE A 198 -29.46 -6.75 0.47
N THR A 199 -28.93 -6.64 1.68
CA THR A 199 -29.63 -7.02 2.90
C THR A 199 -30.71 -5.98 3.23
N PRO A 200 -31.75 -6.34 4.00
CA PRO A 200 -32.79 -5.39 4.38
C PRO A 200 -32.29 -4.18 5.18
N ASP A 201 -31.15 -4.32 5.85
CA ASP A 201 -30.47 -3.31 6.66
C ASP A 201 -29.31 -2.61 5.92
N ALA A 202 -29.23 -2.74 4.59
CA ALA A 202 -28.20 -2.08 3.79
C ALA A 202 -28.26 -0.55 3.93
N PHE A 203 -27.08 0.08 4.03
CA PHE A 203 -26.97 1.52 4.29
C PHE A 203 -25.79 2.15 3.53
N GLY A 204 -25.82 3.47 3.36
CA GLY A 204 -24.68 4.24 2.83
C GLY A 204 -24.53 4.30 1.30
N TRP A 205 -25.42 3.66 0.53
CA TRP A 205 -25.29 3.53 -0.94
C TRP A 205 -25.88 4.67 -1.76
N GLY A 206 -26.89 5.38 -1.26
CA GLY A 206 -27.69 6.33 -2.06
C GLY A 206 -26.92 7.51 -2.68
N SER A 207 -25.71 7.81 -2.22
CA SER A 207 -24.84 8.85 -2.80
C SER A 207 -23.43 8.37 -3.15
N SER A 208 -23.17 7.06 -3.01
CA SER A 208 -21.87 6.43 -3.23
C SER A 208 -21.95 5.49 -4.42
N PRO A 209 -21.68 5.97 -5.64
CA PRO A 209 -21.79 5.17 -6.84
C PRO A 209 -20.69 4.11 -6.89
N ILE A 210 -21.03 2.92 -7.38
CA ILE A 210 -20.08 1.84 -7.59
C ILE A 210 -19.57 1.87 -9.04
N TYR A 211 -18.32 1.47 -9.23
CA TYR A 211 -17.67 1.45 -10.53
C TYR A 211 -17.29 0.02 -10.88
N ILE A 212 -17.65 -0.43 -12.07
CA ILE A 212 -17.05 -1.63 -12.65
C ILE A 212 -15.97 -1.17 -13.61
N MET A 213 -14.78 -1.75 -13.48
CA MET A 213 -13.68 -1.53 -14.39
C MET A 213 -13.21 -2.86 -14.95
N VAL A 214 -12.96 -2.90 -16.26
CA VAL A 214 -12.43 -4.06 -16.95
C VAL A 214 -11.33 -3.64 -17.91
N LYS A 215 -10.27 -4.44 -18.03
CA LYS A 215 -9.19 -4.23 -19.01
C LYS A 215 -8.63 -5.54 -19.53
N ARG A 216 -8.01 -5.48 -20.71
CA ARG A 216 -7.15 -6.55 -21.23
C ARG A 216 -5.70 -6.32 -20.82
N GLY A 217 -5.04 -7.39 -20.40
CA GLY A 217 -3.63 -7.38 -20.05
C GLY A 217 -3.27 -6.40 -18.95
N LYS A 218 -1.96 -6.34 -18.66
CA LYS A 218 -1.43 -5.48 -17.60
C LYS A 218 -1.57 -3.98 -17.93
N TYR A 219 -1.37 -3.63 -19.20
CA TYR A 219 -1.26 -2.24 -19.68
C TYR A 219 -2.42 -1.79 -20.58
N GLY A 220 -3.46 -2.60 -20.76
CA GLY A 220 -4.60 -2.22 -21.59
C GLY A 220 -5.44 -1.10 -20.96
N LYS A 221 -6.17 -0.39 -21.83
CA LYS A 221 -7.12 0.65 -21.43
C LYS A 221 -8.28 0.03 -20.66
N PHE A 222 -8.74 0.77 -19.64
CA PHE A 222 -9.91 0.38 -18.88
C PHE A 222 -11.19 0.79 -19.62
N ALA A 223 -12.09 -0.17 -19.82
CA ALA A 223 -13.51 0.13 -19.97
C ALA A 223 -14.10 0.22 -18.56
N SER A 224 -14.81 1.30 -18.28
CA SER A 224 -15.40 1.51 -16.95
C SER A 224 -16.83 2.03 -17.07
N ARG A 225 -17.66 1.69 -16.09
CA ARG A 225 -19.02 2.19 -15.98
C ARG A 225 -19.37 2.46 -14.52
N LYS A 226 -20.01 3.61 -14.31
CA LYS A 226 -20.52 4.07 -13.01
C LYS A 226 -21.97 3.62 -12.85
N PHE A 227 -22.32 3.11 -11.68
CA PHE A 227 -23.67 2.68 -11.33
C PHE A 227 -24.10 3.33 -10.03
N VAL A 228 -25.31 3.89 -10.03
CA VAL A 228 -26.01 4.27 -8.80
C VAL A 228 -26.86 3.07 -8.42
N LEU A 229 -26.59 2.50 -7.24
CA LEU A 229 -27.30 1.32 -6.76
C LEU A 229 -28.55 1.75 -5.98
N ASP A 230 -29.66 1.04 -6.20
CA ASP A 230 -30.86 1.17 -5.39
C ASP A 230 -30.77 0.22 -4.19
N PRO A 231 -30.53 0.72 -2.96
CA PRO A 231 -30.43 -0.13 -1.77
C PRO A 231 -31.76 -0.77 -1.39
N TYR A 232 -32.89 -0.27 -1.91
CA TYR A 232 -34.23 -0.82 -1.66
C TYR A 232 -34.60 -1.93 -2.65
N ALA A 233 -33.71 -2.27 -3.59
CA ALA A 233 -33.91 -3.39 -4.48
C ALA A 233 -34.04 -4.70 -3.69
N THR A 234 -35.25 -5.25 -3.64
CA THR A 234 -35.56 -6.48 -2.89
C THR A 234 -35.13 -7.76 -3.60
N ARG A 235 -34.69 -7.65 -4.86
CA ARG A 235 -34.29 -8.78 -5.71
C ARG A 235 -32.83 -8.65 -6.11
N GLN A 236 -32.24 -9.78 -6.49
CA GLN A 236 -30.92 -9.76 -7.11
C GLN A 236 -30.96 -9.00 -8.45
N PHE A 237 -29.92 -8.24 -8.71
CA PHE A 237 -29.74 -7.47 -9.94
C PHE A 237 -28.33 -7.68 -10.50
N GLU A 238 -28.14 -7.33 -11.76
CA GLU A 238 -26.87 -7.45 -12.47
C GLU A 238 -26.42 -6.09 -12.97
N ILE A 239 -25.13 -5.81 -12.81
CA ILE A 239 -24.48 -4.61 -13.36
C ILE A 239 -23.35 -5.05 -14.27
N THR A 240 -23.30 -4.52 -15.50
CA THR A 240 -22.37 -4.99 -16.54
C THR A 240 -21.68 -3.86 -17.31
N VAL A 241 -20.44 -4.11 -17.70
CA VAL A 241 -19.61 -3.25 -18.56
C VAL A 241 -19.12 -4.06 -19.76
N MET A 242 -19.03 -3.38 -20.90
CA MET A 242 -18.56 -3.97 -22.16
C MET A 242 -17.07 -3.73 -22.34
N LEU A 243 -16.35 -4.79 -22.65
CA LEU A 243 -14.96 -4.76 -23.09
C LEU A 243 -14.94 -5.00 -24.61
N GLY A 244 -14.79 -3.92 -25.40
CA GLY A 244 -14.64 -3.95 -26.86
C GLY A 244 -13.38 -4.72 -27.30
N LYS A 245 -13.09 -4.92 -28.59
CA LYS A 245 -11.93 -5.74 -29.07
C LYS A 245 -10.56 -5.14 -28.68
N ALA A 246 -9.48 -5.93 -28.76
CA ALA A 246 -8.13 -5.40 -28.59
C ALA A 246 -7.76 -4.47 -29.76
N GLU A 247 -7.10 -3.34 -29.46
CA GLU A 247 -6.64 -2.41 -30.50
C GLU A 247 -5.57 -3.05 -31.42
N LYS A 248 -4.79 -4.00 -30.88
CA LYS A 248 -3.76 -4.76 -31.60
C LYS A 248 -3.86 -6.25 -31.20
N PRO A 249 -4.71 -7.04 -31.86
CA PRO A 249 -4.99 -8.42 -31.46
C PRO A 249 -3.78 -9.38 -31.61
N ASP A 250 -2.88 -9.12 -32.56
CA ASP A 250 -1.88 -10.11 -33.00
C ASP A 250 -0.47 -9.98 -32.37
N GLN A 251 -0.24 -9.03 -31.45
CA GLN A 251 1.14 -8.70 -31.01
C GLN A 251 1.46 -8.94 -29.54
N ASP A 252 0.50 -9.31 -28.68
CA ASP A 252 0.78 -9.40 -27.24
C ASP A 252 0.00 -10.53 -26.55
N SER A 253 0.73 -11.56 -26.07
CA SER A 253 0.20 -12.63 -25.20
C SER A 253 -0.49 -12.07 -23.94
N ASN A 254 -0.11 -10.86 -23.51
CA ASN A 254 -0.73 -10.17 -22.38
C ASN A 254 -2.21 -9.85 -22.63
N ASN A 255 -2.66 -9.72 -23.89
CA ASN A 255 -4.07 -9.45 -24.22
C ASN A 255 -4.99 -10.66 -24.00
N GLN A 256 -4.44 -11.84 -23.72
CA GLN A 256 -5.21 -13.05 -23.42
C GLN A 256 -5.65 -13.13 -21.95
N LYS A 257 -5.27 -12.14 -21.13
CA LYS A 257 -5.71 -12.03 -19.75
C LYS A 257 -6.68 -10.86 -19.58
N LEU A 258 -7.81 -11.13 -18.94
CA LEU A 258 -8.82 -10.14 -18.58
C LEU A 258 -8.69 -9.83 -17.09
N TYR A 259 -8.66 -8.55 -16.73
CA TYR A 259 -8.75 -8.08 -15.36
C TYR A 259 -10.03 -7.30 -15.18
N PHE A 260 -10.74 -7.55 -14.10
CA PHE A 260 -11.97 -6.83 -13.77
C PHE A 260 -12.06 -6.55 -12.29
N GLY A 261 -12.87 -5.56 -11.93
CA GLY A 261 -13.14 -5.27 -10.54
C GLY A 261 -14.34 -4.36 -10.32
N LEU A 262 -14.82 -4.40 -9.09
CA LEU A 262 -15.89 -3.60 -8.54
C LEU A 262 -15.30 -2.69 -7.46
N TYR A 263 -15.54 -1.38 -7.60
CA TYR A 263 -14.86 -0.35 -6.82
C TYR A 263 -15.84 0.68 -6.27
N GLU A 264 -15.70 0.97 -4.98
CA GLU A 264 -16.20 2.21 -4.39
C GLU A 264 -15.09 2.72 -3.46
N VAL A 265 -14.20 3.56 -3.99
CA VAL A 265 -13.00 4.01 -3.26
C VAL A 265 -12.91 5.52 -3.03
N TRP A 266 -13.88 6.28 -3.55
CA TRP A 266 -13.78 7.74 -3.60
C TRP A 266 -14.66 8.45 -2.58
N SER A 267 -15.79 7.88 -2.16
CA SER A 267 -16.72 8.62 -1.29
C SER A 267 -16.22 8.75 0.16
N GLY A 268 -15.44 7.77 0.66
CA GLY A 268 -15.04 7.70 2.06
C GLY A 268 -16.20 7.52 3.05
N LYS A 269 -17.44 7.33 2.56
CA LYS A 269 -18.63 7.17 3.39
C LYS A 269 -18.79 5.73 3.81
N TRP A 270 -19.17 5.49 5.06
CA TRP A 270 -19.50 4.14 5.52
C TRP A 270 -20.73 3.59 4.80
N LYS A 271 -20.63 2.34 4.36
CA LYS A 271 -21.70 1.58 3.71
C LYS A 271 -21.61 0.10 4.04
N GLY A 272 -22.73 -0.60 4.00
CA GLY A 272 -22.84 -2.00 4.38
C GLY A 272 -24.04 -2.68 3.73
N GLY A 273 -24.15 -3.99 3.92
CA GLY A 273 -25.27 -4.81 3.47
C GLY A 273 -25.23 -5.22 1.99
N LEU A 274 -24.11 -5.01 1.28
CA LEU A 274 -23.97 -5.48 -0.10
C LEU A 274 -23.64 -6.98 -0.13
N LYS A 275 -24.35 -7.73 -0.96
CA LYS A 275 -24.12 -9.15 -1.21
C LYS A 275 -23.63 -9.38 -2.62
N ILE A 276 -22.49 -10.06 -2.77
CA ILE A 276 -21.89 -10.46 -4.04
C ILE A 276 -22.10 -11.95 -4.21
N HIS A 277 -22.95 -12.33 -5.18
CA HIS A 277 -23.21 -13.75 -5.49
C HIS A 277 -22.10 -14.29 -6.38
N HIS A 278 -21.86 -13.66 -7.53
CA HIS A 278 -20.80 -14.06 -8.45
C HIS A 278 -20.50 -12.95 -9.45
N ALA A 279 -19.33 -13.03 -10.07
CA ALA A 279 -19.03 -12.28 -11.29
C ALA A 279 -19.35 -13.12 -12.53
N ILE A 280 -19.71 -12.46 -13.62
CA ILE A 280 -20.08 -13.10 -14.89
C ILE A 280 -19.21 -12.51 -15.99
N ILE A 281 -18.68 -13.37 -16.85
CA ILE A 281 -18.00 -12.99 -18.08
C ILE A 281 -18.72 -13.69 -19.23
N LYS A 282 -19.31 -12.93 -20.15
CA LYS A 282 -20.00 -13.45 -21.33
C LYS A 282 -19.20 -13.08 -22.57
N GLU A 283 -18.83 -14.07 -23.37
CA GLU A 283 -18.25 -13.79 -24.68
C GLU A 283 -19.36 -13.48 -25.67
N LEU A 284 -19.20 -12.40 -26.42
CA LEU A 284 -20.14 -11.96 -27.45
C LEU A 284 -19.50 -12.16 -28.83
N GLU A 285 -20.33 -12.53 -29.81
CA GLU A 285 -19.87 -12.88 -31.15
C GLU A 285 -19.22 -11.74 -31.93
#